data_AF-A0A433RFY2-F1
#
_entry.id   AF-A0A433RFY2-F1
#
_cell.length_a   1.000
_cell.length_b   1.000
_cell.length_c   1.000
_cell.angle_alpha   90.00
_cell.angle_beta   90.00
_cell.angle_gamma   90.00
#
_symmetry.space_group_name_H-M   'P 1'
#
loop_
_entity.id
_entity.type
_entity.pdbx_description
1 polymer ?
#
loop_
_entity_poly.entity_id
_entity_poly.type
_entity_poly.pdbx_seq_one_letter_code
_entity_poly.pdbx_strand_id
1 'polypeptide(L)'
;MSRVKNGKANAYLLISQIVYVLMGIPWLFVAVMATMGFDNPDTESASYFWFMSLYIVNWLYPIALLVACGVSWALYHLKKFKAAVWVNQIPLLWLLPLIALLVYVVTS
;
A
#
# COMPACT_ATOMS: atom_id res chain seq x y z
N MET A 1 8.22 -1.92 36.45
CA MET A 1 8.21 -2.72 35.20
C MET A 1 9.22 -2.14 34.22
N SER A 2 10.31 -2.86 33.91
CA SER A 2 11.31 -2.37 32.96
C SER A 2 10.72 -2.30 31.53
N ARG A 3 10.91 -1.16 30.86
CA ARG A 3 10.55 -0.96 29.44
C ARG A 3 11.56 -1.73 28.59
N VAL A 4 11.32 -3.02 28.35
CA VAL A 4 12.03 -3.73 27.28
C VAL A 4 11.52 -3.18 25.95
N LYS A 5 12.22 -2.19 25.39
CA LYS A 5 11.97 -1.65 24.05
C LYS A 5 12.77 -2.47 23.05
N ASN A 6 12.13 -2.93 21.96
CA ASN A 6 12.82 -3.61 20.89
C ASN A 6 13.32 -2.58 19.86
N GLY A 7 14.58 -2.16 20.01
CA GLY A 7 15.20 -1.15 19.15
C GLY A 7 15.19 -1.52 17.66
N LYS A 8 15.33 -2.81 17.33
CA LYS A 8 15.32 -3.29 15.94
C LYS A 8 13.94 -3.11 15.30
N ALA A 9 12.88 -3.51 16.00
CA ALA A 9 11.51 -3.33 15.51
C ALA A 9 11.14 -1.85 15.40
N ASN A 10 11.60 -1.01 16.34
CA ASN A 10 11.39 0.44 16.26
C ASN A 10 12.04 1.06 15.01
N ALA A 11 13.32 0.76 14.78
CA ALA A 11 14.06 1.25 13.62
C ALA A 11 13.40 0.78 12.32
N TYR A 12 12.98 -0.49 12.27
CA TYR A 12 12.28 -1.05 11.11
C TYR A 12 10.97 -0.31 10.80
N LEU A 13 10.12 -0.10 11.80
CA LEU A 13 8.84 0.61 11.61
C LEU A 13 9.07 2.05 11.15
N LEU A 14 10.06 2.75 11.74
CA LEU A 14 10.39 4.13 11.38
C LEU A 14 10.91 4.24 9.93
N ILE A 15 11.87 3.40 9.55
CA ILE A 15 12.41 3.35 8.18
C ILE A 15 11.28 3.04 7.19
N SER A 16 10.42 2.08 7.53
CA SER A 16 9.26 1.74 6.69
C SER A 16 8.31 2.91 6.51
N GLN A 17 8.06 3.73 7.54
CA GLN A 17 7.20 4.92 7.39
C GLN A 17 7.79 5.94 6.41
N ILE A 18 9.11 6.15 6.45
CA ILE A 18 9.77 7.05 5.50
C ILE A 18 9.59 6.53 4.07
N VAL A 19 9.80 5.23 3.84
CA VAL A 19 9.57 4.59 2.54
C VAL A 19 8.11 4.74 2.12
N TYR A 20 7.16 4.52 3.01
CA TYR A 20 5.72 4.65 2.73
C TYR A 20 5.28 6.06 2.38
N VAL A 21 5.83 7.08 3.05
CA VAL A 21 5.58 8.47 2.67
C VAL A 21 6.14 8.76 1.27
N LEU A 22 7.37 8.32 1.00
CA LEU A 22 8.00 8.51 -0.32
C LEU A 22 7.25 7.77 -1.43
N MET A 23 6.72 6.58 -1.18
CA MET A 23 5.91 5.82 -2.14
C MET A 23 4.46 6.31 -2.24
N GLY A 24 3.93 6.94 -1.20
CA GLY A 24 2.59 7.49 -1.19
C GLY A 24 2.40 8.59 -2.24
N ILE A 25 3.42 9.43 -2.45
CA ILE A 25 3.38 10.53 -3.44
C ILE A 25 3.17 10.01 -4.87
N PRO A 26 4.03 9.14 -5.45
CA PRO A 26 3.81 8.61 -6.78
C PRO A 26 2.54 7.74 -6.86
N TRP A 27 2.15 7.08 -5.76
CA TRP A 27 0.92 6.30 -5.75
C TRP A 27 -0.35 7.18 -5.87
N LEU A 28 -0.39 8.33 -5.19
CA LEU A 28 -1.50 9.28 -5.34
C LEU A 28 -1.61 9.79 -6.78
N PHE A 29 -0.48 10.00 -7.46
CA PHE A 29 -0.48 10.32 -8.88
C PHE A 29 -1.12 9.19 -9.70
N VAL A 30 -0.74 7.93 -9.48
CA VAL A 30 -1.38 6.77 -10.16
C VAL A 30 -2.88 6.69 -9.87
N ALA A 31 -3.30 6.92 -8.62
CA ALA A 31 -4.70 6.86 -8.23
C ALA A 31 -5.56 7.95 -8.88
N VAL A 32 -5.01 9.16 -9.05
CA VAL A 32 -5.66 10.26 -9.79
C VAL A 32 -5.67 9.97 -11.28
N MET A 33 -4.56 9.53 -11.89
CA MET A 33 -4.55 9.21 -13.32
C MET A 33 -5.50 8.05 -13.66
N ALA A 34 -5.73 7.12 -12.72
CA ALA A 34 -6.72 6.08 -12.88
C ALA A 34 -8.15 6.61 -13.04
N THR A 35 -8.49 7.82 -12.60
CA THR A 35 -9.82 8.40 -12.86
C THR A 35 -10.02 8.74 -14.33
N MET A 36 -8.96 9.14 -15.02
CA MET A 36 -9.04 9.57 -16.43
C MET A 36 -9.39 8.42 -17.37
N GLY A 37 -9.11 7.17 -16.98
CA GLY A 37 -9.44 6.02 -17.80
C GLY A 37 -10.94 5.75 -17.91
N PHE A 38 -11.77 6.32 -17.02
CA PHE A 38 -13.23 6.25 -17.15
C PHE A 38 -13.79 7.14 -18.27
N ASP A 39 -13.03 8.13 -18.74
CA ASP A 39 -13.42 9.01 -19.84
C ASP A 39 -13.05 8.42 -21.22
N ASN A 40 -12.44 7.21 -21.27
CA ASN A 40 -12.06 6.58 -22.53
C ASN A 40 -13.26 5.89 -23.20
N PRO A 41 -13.68 6.30 -24.42
CA PRO A 41 -14.81 5.73 -25.13
C PRO A 41 -14.64 4.24 -25.49
N ASP A 42 -13.42 3.73 -25.52
CA ASP A 42 -13.12 2.31 -25.81
C ASP A 42 -13.29 1.38 -24.59
N THR A 43 -13.77 1.91 -23.46
CA THR A 43 -14.04 1.10 -22.26
C THR A 43 -15.33 0.30 -22.45
N GLU A 44 -15.25 -0.81 -23.17
CA GLU A 44 -16.38 -1.74 -23.31
C GLU A 44 -16.90 -2.23 -21.95
N SER A 45 -18.18 -2.62 -21.89
CA SER A 45 -18.86 -3.03 -20.65
C SER A 45 -18.13 -4.15 -19.87
N ALA A 46 -17.46 -5.09 -20.55
CA ALA A 46 -16.67 -6.14 -19.90
C ALA A 46 -15.34 -5.61 -19.31
N SER A 47 -14.73 -4.61 -19.94
CA SER A 47 -13.50 -3.94 -19.49
C SER A 47 -13.78 -2.98 -18.33
N TYR A 48 -14.99 -2.42 -18.26
CA TYR A 48 -15.40 -1.49 -17.20
C TYR A 48 -15.33 -2.12 -15.80
N PHE A 49 -15.76 -3.38 -15.65
CA PHE A 49 -15.69 -4.09 -14.36
C PHE A 49 -14.24 -4.22 -13.85
N TRP A 50 -13.31 -4.58 -14.74
CA TRP A 50 -11.89 -4.70 -14.41
C TRP A 50 -11.28 -3.33 -14.07
N PHE A 51 -11.64 -2.30 -14.84
CA PHE A 51 -11.16 -0.94 -14.61
C PHE A 51 -11.63 -0.40 -13.26
N MET A 52 -12.92 -0.59 -12.93
CA MET A 52 -13.50 -0.22 -11.64
C MET A 52 -12.82 -0.98 -10.48
N SER A 53 -12.52 -2.26 -10.65
CA SER A 53 -11.84 -3.06 -9.63
C SER A 53 -10.43 -2.53 -9.35
N LEU A 54 -9.65 -2.22 -10.40
CA LEU A 54 -8.32 -1.64 -10.28
C LEU A 54 -8.37 -0.24 -9.64
N TYR A 55 -9.35 0.57 -10.02
CA TYR A 55 -9.59 1.88 -9.43
C TYR A 55 -9.81 1.78 -7.92
N ILE A 56 -10.73 0.92 -7.48
CA ILE A 56 -11.03 0.72 -6.05
C ILE A 56 -9.79 0.24 -5.30
N VAL A 57 -9.07 -0.74 -5.85
CA VAL A 57 -7.84 -1.27 -5.24
C VAL A 57 -6.79 -0.17 -5.11
N ASN A 58 -6.58 0.67 -6.12
CA ASN A 58 -5.63 1.77 -6.07
C ASN A 58 -5.97 2.80 -4.99
N TRP A 59 -7.25 3.15 -4.85
CA TRP A 59 -7.71 4.08 -3.82
C TRP A 59 -7.70 3.48 -2.41
N LEU A 60 -7.74 2.16 -2.29
CA LEU A 60 -7.65 1.48 -1.00
C LEU A 60 -6.22 1.52 -0.41
N TYR A 61 -5.19 1.64 -1.25
CA TYR A 61 -3.78 1.70 -0.80
C TYR A 61 -3.50 2.79 0.24
N PRO A 62 -3.78 4.10 0.01
CA PRO A 62 -3.48 5.13 0.99
C PRO A 62 -4.20 4.88 2.32
N ILE A 63 -5.43 4.36 2.27
CA ILE A 63 -6.19 3.99 3.47
C ILE A 63 -5.52 2.83 4.20
N ALA A 64 -5.18 1.76 3.49
CA ALA A 64 -4.49 0.60 4.04
C ALA A 64 -3.13 0.97 4.65
N LEU A 65 -2.39 1.88 4.00
CA LEU A 65 -1.10 2.40 4.47
C LEU A 65 -1.23 3.16 5.79
N LEU A 66 -2.21 4.07 5.89
CA LEU A 66 -2.46 4.83 7.12
C LEU A 66 -2.91 3.91 8.27
N VAL A 67 -3.83 2.98 8.00
CA VAL A 67 -4.31 2.01 8.98
C VAL A 67 -3.19 1.09 9.45
N ALA A 68 -2.41 0.51 8.53
CA ALA A 68 -1.29 -0.36 8.87
C ALA A 68 -0.22 0.37 9.68
N CYS A 69 0.09 1.63 9.34
CA CYS A 69 0.98 2.48 10.11
C CYS A 69 0.47 2.63 11.55
N GLY A 70 -0.76 3.11 11.74
CA GLY A 70 -1.35 3.31 13.07
C GLY A 70 -1.41 2.02 13.89
N VAL A 71 -1.89 0.92 13.29
CA VAL A 71 -2.02 -0.37 13.97
C VAL A 71 -0.65 -0.96 14.31
N SER A 72 0.35 -0.84 13.44
CA SER A 72 1.71 -1.34 13.72
C SER A 72 2.34 -0.65 14.93
N TRP A 73 2.20 0.67 15.05
CA TRP A 73 2.68 1.42 16.21
C TRP A 73 1.89 1.09 17.49
N ALA A 74 0.57 0.94 17.39
CA ALA A 74 -0.25 0.47 18.51
C ALA A 74 0.21 -0.91 19.01
N LEU A 75 0.43 -1.87 18.10
CA LEU A 75 0.95 -3.21 18.43
C LEU A 75 2.37 -3.16 19.01
N TYR A 76 3.21 -2.26 18.52
CA TYR A 76 4.54 -2.04 19.07
C TYR A 76 4.48 -1.56 20.53
N HIS A 77 3.58 -0.61 20.85
CA HIS A 77 3.35 -0.14 22.22
C HIS A 77 2.75 -1.23 23.13
N LEU A 78 1.94 -2.12 22.58
CA LEU A 78 1.43 -3.33 23.26
C LEU A 78 2.48 -4.45 23.39
N LYS A 79 3.74 -4.20 23.02
CA LYS A 79 4.87 -5.16 23.04
C LYS A 79 4.68 -6.37 22.11
N LYS A 80 3.73 -6.32 21.17
CA LYS A 80 3.49 -7.36 20.16
C LYS A 80 4.38 -7.12 18.93
N PHE A 81 5.70 -7.19 19.11
CA PHE A 81 6.67 -6.77 18.09
C PHE A 81 6.57 -7.53 16.76
N LYS A 82 6.39 -8.87 16.81
CA LYS A 82 6.22 -9.67 15.59
C LYS A 82 4.98 -9.23 14.81
N ALA A 83 3.85 -9.07 15.50
CA ALA A 83 2.60 -8.63 14.87
C ALA A 83 2.72 -7.21 14.31
N ALA A 84 3.40 -6.29 15.02
CA ALA A 84 3.66 -4.94 14.55
C ALA A 84 4.40 -4.93 13.21
N VAL A 85 5.46 -5.74 13.07
CA VAL A 85 6.21 -5.88 11.81
C VAL A 85 5.35 -6.47 10.70
N TRP A 86 4.60 -7.55 10.99
CA TRP A 86 3.73 -8.20 10.00
C TRP A 86 2.63 -7.26 9.48
N VAL A 87 1.93 -6.56 10.37
CA VAL A 87 0.89 -5.59 9.97
C VAL A 87 1.48 -4.47 9.14
N ASN A 88 2.68 -4.00 9.49
CA ASN A 88 3.37 -2.98 8.70
C ASN A 88 3.69 -3.46 7.28
N GLN A 89 3.77 -4.76 6.99
CA GLN A 89 4.02 -5.26 5.62
C GLN A 89 2.79 -5.27 4.73
N ILE A 90 1.58 -5.14 5.28
CA ILE A 90 0.33 -5.23 4.51
C ILE A 90 0.31 -4.25 3.32
N PRO A 91 0.71 -2.97 3.44
CA PRO A 91 0.71 -2.05 2.32
C PRO A 91 1.64 -2.48 1.18
N LEU A 92 2.70 -3.24 1.46
CA LEU A 92 3.60 -3.74 0.41
C LEU A 92 2.94 -4.75 -0.52
N LEU A 93 1.81 -5.38 -0.13
CA LEU A 93 1.08 -6.28 -1.00
C LEU A 93 0.53 -5.58 -2.24
N TRP A 94 0.33 -4.26 -2.19
CA TRP A 94 -0.08 -3.45 -3.34
C TRP A 94 1.03 -3.27 -4.40
N LEU A 95 2.27 -3.64 -4.09
CA LEU A 95 3.31 -3.73 -5.11
C LEU A 95 3.10 -4.93 -6.03
N LEU A 96 2.40 -5.99 -5.59
CA LEU A 96 2.22 -7.19 -6.41
C LEU A 96 1.42 -6.92 -7.69
N PRO A 97 0.24 -6.24 -7.66
CA PRO A 97 -0.48 -5.88 -8.88
C PRO A 97 0.33 -4.93 -9.77
N LEU A 98 1.07 -3.98 -9.19
CA LEU A 98 1.88 -3.03 -9.95
C LEU A 98 3.02 -3.75 -10.69
N ILE A 99 3.75 -4.64 -9.99
CA ILE A 99 4.82 -5.44 -10.59
C ILE A 99 4.25 -6.35 -11.68
N ALA A 100 3.10 -6.99 -11.43
CA ALA A 100 2.44 -7.83 -12.43
C ALA A 100 2.07 -7.05 -13.70
N LEU A 101 1.51 -5.84 -13.54
CA LEU A 101 1.19 -4.94 -14.66
C LEU A 101 2.45 -4.52 -15.42
N LEU A 102 3.50 -4.11 -14.71
CA LEU A 102 4.77 -3.71 -15.34
C LEU A 102 5.40 -4.86 -16.12
N VAL A 103 5.42 -6.07 -15.55
CA VAL A 103 5.93 -7.26 -16.25
C VAL A 103 5.12 -7.53 -17.51
N TYR A 104 3.79 -7.51 -17.42
CA TYR A 104 2.91 -7.69 -18.58
C TYR A 104 3.28 -6.71 -19.69
N VAL A 105 3.28 -5.40 -19.40
CA VAL A 105 3.59 -4.33 -20.36
C VAL A 105 4.99 -4.46 -20.98
N VAL A 106 5.98 -4.91 -20.22
CA VAL A 106 7.35 -5.08 -20.74
C VAL A 106 7.47 -6.31 -21.65
N THR A 107 6.62 -7.33 -21.44
CA THR A 107 6.66 -8.60 -22.20
C THR A 107 5.69 -8.68 -23.37
N SER A 108 4.71 -7.78 -23.43
CA SER A 108 3.70 -7.66 -24.50
C SER A 108 4.10 -6.63 -25.54
#